data_AF-A0AAW8G6K1-F1
#
_entry.id   AF-A0AAW8G6K1-F1
#
_cell.length_a   1.000
_cell.length_b   1.000
_cell.length_c   1.000
_cell.angle_alpha   90.00
_cell.angle_beta   90.00
_cell.angle_gamma   90.00
#
_symmetry.space_group_name_H-M   'P 1'
#
loop_
_entity.id
_entity.type
_entity.pdbx_description
1 polymer ?
#
loop_
_entity_poly.entity_id
_entity_poly.type
_entity_poly.pdbx_seq_one_letter_code
_entity_poly.pdbx_strand_id
1 'polypeptide(L)'
;MKNIFSLFFTLSIILVFSQNKYYRIAGNKIFDEKGYKNFKDSISIKGKLTESIALVFKKNDSTFVLPRLEIKSANTSGYFFDYQTYSEQTFKKKVDFTNLKSIRSNKNIDHSKPYFVNCWFINCSPCVAEIPDLNKLQEEYKNKINFIAITFDNEQPCKEIFGKNSV
;
A
#
# COMPACT_ATOMS: atom_id res chain seq x y z
N MET A 1 6.64 58.19 0.33
CA MET A 1 6.24 57.22 1.38
C MET A 1 4.78 56.75 1.21
N LYS A 2 4.35 56.33 0.01
CA LYS A 2 2.99 55.76 -0.21
C LYS A 2 2.99 54.33 -0.79
N ASN A 3 4.15 53.82 -1.21
CA ASN A 3 4.24 52.53 -1.91
C ASN A 3 4.78 51.37 -1.04
N ILE A 4 5.21 51.64 0.20
CA ILE A 4 5.73 50.61 1.11
C ILE A 4 4.61 49.91 1.91
N PHE A 5 3.51 50.63 2.20
CA PHE A 5 2.39 50.05 2.94
C PHE A 5 1.56 49.06 2.08
N SER A 6 1.55 49.24 0.76
CA SER A 6 0.86 48.33 -0.17
C SER A 6 1.59 47.00 -0.35
N LEU A 7 2.92 47.00 -0.29
CA LEU A 7 3.74 45.79 -0.45
C LEU A 7 3.66 44.85 0.78
N PHE A 8 3.39 45.38 1.96
CA PHE A 8 3.17 44.56 3.16
C PHE A 8 1.79 43.90 3.19
N PHE A 9 0.79 44.47 2.50
CA PHE A 9 -0.56 43.90 2.44
C PHE A 9 -0.67 42.72 1.47
N THR A 10 0.21 42.64 0.46
CA THR A 10 0.24 41.51 -0.48
C THR A 10 1.04 40.31 0.04
N LEU A 11 1.99 40.53 0.97
CA LEU A 11 2.80 39.45 1.55
C LEU A 11 2.07 38.66 2.65
N SER A 12 1.02 39.22 3.27
CA SER A 12 0.26 38.53 4.33
C SER A 12 -0.78 37.53 3.79
N ILE A 13 -1.16 37.63 2.51
CA ILE A 13 -2.21 36.79 1.91
C ILE A 13 -1.66 35.39 1.54
N ILE A 14 -0.34 35.21 1.41
CA ILE A 14 0.26 33.95 0.93
C ILE A 14 0.43 32.90 2.05
N LEU A 15 0.20 33.25 3.32
CA LEU A 15 0.39 32.32 4.44
C LEU A 15 -0.88 31.59 4.91
N VAL A 16 -2.04 31.81 4.29
CA VAL A 16 -3.30 31.12 4.64
C VAL A 16 -3.61 30.01 3.64
N PHE A 17 -2.65 29.12 3.36
CA PHE A 17 -3.01 27.80 2.85
C PHE A 17 -3.48 26.95 4.04
N SER A 18 -4.74 27.17 4.45
CA SER A 18 -5.47 26.27 5.34
C SER A 18 -5.64 24.93 4.63
N GLN A 19 -4.68 24.02 4.80
CA GLN A 19 -4.80 22.66 4.29
C GLN A 19 -5.90 21.95 5.10
N ASN A 20 -7.10 21.82 4.53
CA ASN A 20 -8.19 21.13 5.20
C ASN A 20 -7.79 19.67 5.47
N LYS A 21 -7.75 19.28 6.74
CA LYS A 21 -7.32 17.95 7.18
C LYS A 21 -8.53 17.07 7.48
N TYR A 22 -8.57 15.91 6.84
CA TYR A 22 -9.64 14.94 6.99
C TYR A 22 -9.11 13.56 7.37
N TYR A 23 -9.89 12.81 8.13
CA TYR A 23 -9.58 11.44 8.56
C TYR A 23 -10.56 10.48 7.90
N ARG A 24 -10.04 9.43 7.27
CA ARG A 24 -10.86 8.37 6.68
C ARG A 24 -10.76 7.10 7.49
N ILE A 25 -11.92 6.54 7.82
CA ILE A 25 -12.04 5.35 8.64
C ILE A 25 -13.03 4.39 7.99
N ALA A 26 -12.98 3.11 8.38
CA ALA A 26 -13.74 2.01 7.78
C ALA A 26 -15.21 2.40 7.43
N GLY A 27 -15.65 2.01 6.23
CA GLY A 27 -17.00 2.29 5.73
C GLY A 27 -17.18 3.64 5.04
N ASN A 28 -16.14 4.17 4.37
CA ASN A 28 -16.17 5.44 3.63
C ASN A 28 -16.52 6.69 4.45
N LYS A 29 -16.40 6.64 5.78
CA LYS A 29 -16.67 7.80 6.63
C LYS A 29 -15.47 8.73 6.63
N ILE A 30 -15.73 10.02 6.35
CA ILE A 30 -14.74 11.10 6.37
C ILE A 30 -15.09 12.02 7.54
N PHE A 31 -14.10 12.30 8.38
CA PHE A 31 -14.23 13.19 9.52
C PHE A 31 -13.30 14.39 9.35
N ASP A 32 -13.74 15.57 9.79
CA ASP A 32 -12.84 16.68 10.11
C ASP A 32 -12.12 16.42 11.44
N GLU A 33 -11.23 17.32 11.86
CA GLU A 33 -10.47 17.15 13.11
C GLU A 33 -11.37 17.02 14.35
N LYS A 34 -12.43 17.84 14.43
CA LYS A 34 -13.35 17.83 15.57
C LYS A 34 -14.19 16.55 15.60
N GLY A 35 -14.76 16.16 14.46
CA GLY A 35 -15.54 14.93 14.33
C GLY A 35 -14.69 13.69 14.58
N TYR A 36 -13.42 13.69 14.15
CA TYR A 36 -12.50 12.60 14.42
C TYR A 36 -12.17 12.47 15.90
N LYS A 37 -11.93 13.59 16.59
CA LYS A 37 -11.74 13.59 18.05
C LYS A 37 -12.95 13.02 18.78
N ASN A 38 -14.15 13.51 18.47
CA ASN A 38 -15.38 13.00 19.07
C ASN A 38 -15.58 11.50 18.81
N PHE A 39 -15.26 11.03 17.61
CA PHE A 39 -15.29 9.61 17.27
C PHE A 39 -14.30 8.81 18.14
N LYS A 40 -13.05 9.25 18.26
CA LYS A 40 -12.04 8.61 19.12
C LYS A 40 -12.48 8.55 20.58
N ASP A 41 -13.02 9.65 21.09
CA ASP A 41 -13.51 9.71 22.47
C ASP A 41 -14.64 8.69 22.67
N SER A 42 -15.59 8.59 21.73
CA SER A 42 -16.70 7.63 21.80
C SER A 42 -16.28 6.15 21.81
N ILE A 43 -15.17 5.82 21.16
CA ILE A 43 -14.67 4.44 21.07
C ILE A 43 -13.66 4.12 22.19
N SER A 44 -12.95 5.12 22.71
CA SER A 44 -12.00 4.96 23.82
C SER A 44 -12.66 4.50 25.12
N ILE A 45 -13.95 4.81 25.31
CA ILE A 45 -14.74 4.35 26.47
C ILE A 45 -14.85 2.82 26.50
N LYS A 46 -14.73 2.15 25.34
CA LYS A 46 -14.93 0.70 25.21
C LYS A 46 -13.70 -0.13 25.55
N GLY A 47 -12.52 0.48 25.69
CA GLY A 47 -11.27 -0.21 25.98
C GLY A 47 -10.03 0.60 25.61
N LYS A 48 -8.84 -0.01 25.73
CA LYS A 48 -7.57 0.64 25.42
C LYS A 48 -7.46 0.88 23.91
N LEU A 49 -7.51 2.15 23.50
CA LEU A 49 -7.34 2.58 22.12
C LEU A 49 -5.85 2.69 21.75
N THR A 50 -5.47 2.08 20.64
CA THR A 50 -4.17 2.23 19.98
C THR A 50 -4.38 2.85 18.60
N GLU A 51 -3.63 3.90 18.28
CA GLU A 51 -3.69 4.62 17.00
C GLU A 51 -2.32 4.59 16.33
N SER A 52 -2.28 4.23 15.04
CA SER A 52 -1.11 4.40 14.18
C SER A 52 -1.53 4.97 12.85
N ILE A 53 -0.76 5.91 12.30
CA ILE A 53 -1.04 6.49 10.98
C ILE A 53 -0.52 5.54 9.90
N ALA A 54 -1.42 5.00 9.08
CA ALA A 54 -1.06 4.08 7.99
C ALA A 54 -0.66 4.82 6.71
N LEU A 55 -1.36 5.90 6.38
CA LEU A 55 -1.09 6.68 5.17
C LEU A 55 -1.54 8.13 5.33
N VAL A 56 -0.78 9.04 4.74
CA VAL A 56 -1.17 10.44 4.53
C VAL A 56 -1.03 10.74 3.05
N PHE A 57 -2.08 11.29 2.43
CA PHE A 57 -2.05 11.69 1.03
C PHE A 57 -2.78 13.01 0.81
N LYS A 58 -2.42 13.72 -0.26
CA LYS A 58 -3.07 14.98 -0.65
C LYS A 58 -4.00 14.77 -1.83
N LYS A 59 -5.13 15.47 -1.82
CA LYS A 59 -6.03 15.60 -2.96
C LYS A 59 -6.49 17.05 -3.03
N ASN A 60 -6.10 17.75 -4.08
CA ASN A 60 -6.21 19.20 -4.20
C ASN A 60 -5.58 19.88 -2.96
N ASP A 61 -6.29 20.77 -2.30
CA ASP A 61 -5.80 21.50 -1.12
C ASP A 61 -6.07 20.79 0.21
N SER A 62 -6.58 19.55 0.14
CA SER A 62 -6.94 18.77 1.33
C SER A 62 -5.94 17.66 1.62
N THR A 63 -5.62 17.49 2.89
CA THR A 63 -4.78 16.39 3.39
C THR A 63 -5.68 15.32 4.01
N PHE A 64 -5.57 14.10 3.52
CA PHE A 64 -6.30 12.94 4.04
C PHE A 64 -5.36 12.05 4.86
N VAL A 65 -5.81 11.67 6.05
CA VAL A 65 -5.10 10.78 6.98
C VAL A 65 -5.90 9.49 7.14
N LEU A 66 -5.23 8.35 6.99
CA LEU A 66 -5.79 7.02 7.20
C LEU A 66 -5.20 6.44 8.49
N PRO A 67 -5.85 6.62 9.63
CA PRO A 67 -5.46 5.98 10.87
C PRO A 67 -5.88 4.50 10.87
N ARG A 68 -5.04 3.67 11.50
CA ARG A 68 -5.38 2.33 11.96
C ARG A 68 -5.68 2.44 13.44
N LEU A 69 -6.92 2.10 13.80
CA LEU A 69 -7.39 2.14 15.18
C LEU A 69 -7.69 0.73 15.66
N GLU A 70 -7.09 0.37 16.78
CA GLU A 70 -7.32 -0.91 17.46
C GLU A 70 -7.79 -0.63 18.89
N ILE A 71 -8.88 -1.28 19.29
CA ILE A 71 -9.42 -1.21 20.64
C ILE A 71 -9.27 -2.58 21.26
N LYS A 72 -8.55 -2.65 22.38
CA LYS A 72 -8.42 -3.87 23.18
C LYS A 72 -9.20 -3.72 24.47
N SER A 73 -10.18 -4.59 24.68
CA SER A 73 -10.93 -4.74 25.93
C SER A 73 -10.89 -6.19 26.39
N ALA A 74 -11.29 -6.46 27.64
CA ALA A 74 -11.21 -7.78 28.25
C ALA A 74 -11.91 -8.87 27.41
N ASN A 75 -13.01 -8.52 26.75
CA ASN A 75 -13.86 -9.47 26.02
C ASN A 75 -14.11 -9.09 24.55
N THR A 76 -13.51 -8.02 24.04
CA THR A 76 -13.82 -7.53 22.67
C THR A 76 -12.66 -6.76 22.06
N SER A 77 -12.38 -7.04 20.79
CA SER A 77 -11.43 -6.29 19.97
C SER A 77 -12.16 -5.55 18.84
N GLY A 78 -11.93 -4.24 18.72
CA GLY A 78 -12.47 -3.42 17.63
C GLY A 78 -11.34 -2.97 16.71
N TYR A 79 -11.55 -3.08 15.39
CA TYR A 79 -10.56 -2.65 14.39
C TYR A 79 -11.21 -1.72 13.36
N PHE A 80 -10.64 -0.53 13.19
CA PHE A 80 -11.12 0.46 12.23
C PHE A 80 -9.99 0.87 11.30
N PHE A 81 -10.15 0.55 10.02
CA PHE A 81 -9.20 0.89 8.97
C PHE A 81 -9.89 0.95 7.61
N ASP A 82 -9.62 2.00 6.83
CA ASP A 82 -10.13 2.16 5.46
C ASP A 82 -9.20 1.41 4.47
N TYR A 83 -9.37 0.09 4.39
CA TYR A 83 -8.53 -0.77 3.53
C TYR A 83 -8.69 -0.41 2.04
N GLN A 84 -9.91 -0.10 1.61
CA GLN A 84 -10.19 0.24 0.21
C GLN A 84 -9.41 1.50 -0.19
N THR A 85 -9.55 2.59 0.56
CA THR A 85 -8.81 3.82 0.23
C THR A 85 -7.31 3.62 0.38
N TYR A 86 -6.85 2.89 1.40
CA TYR A 86 -5.44 2.55 1.54
C TYR A 86 -4.92 1.86 0.27
N SER A 87 -5.60 0.80 -0.18
CA SER A 87 -5.24 0.06 -1.38
C SER A 87 -5.27 0.94 -2.63
N GLU A 88 -6.29 1.76 -2.82
CA GLU A 88 -6.38 2.65 -3.98
C GLU A 88 -5.23 3.65 -4.02
N GLN A 89 -4.84 4.20 -2.86
CA GLN A 89 -3.74 5.17 -2.81
C GLN A 89 -2.35 4.52 -2.91
N THR A 90 -2.15 3.33 -2.36
CA THR A 90 -0.85 2.63 -2.42
C THR A 90 -0.64 1.92 -3.76
N PHE A 91 -1.69 1.32 -4.33
CA PHE A 91 -1.63 0.61 -5.61
C PHE A 91 -1.91 1.51 -6.83
N LYS A 92 -2.03 2.84 -6.63
CA LYS A 92 -1.98 3.84 -7.73
C LYS A 92 -0.73 3.71 -8.61
N LYS A 93 0.34 3.15 -8.05
CA LYS A 93 1.49 2.72 -8.86
C LYS A 93 1.05 1.50 -9.66
N LYS A 94 0.76 1.71 -10.95
CA LYS A 94 0.48 0.60 -11.88
C LYS A 94 1.60 -0.41 -11.76
N VAL A 95 1.26 -1.64 -11.42
CA VAL A 95 2.17 -2.76 -11.58
C VAL A 95 2.42 -2.85 -13.08
N ASP A 96 3.64 -2.54 -13.50
CA ASP A 96 4.01 -2.66 -14.90
C ASP A 96 4.26 -4.14 -15.21
N PHE A 97 3.27 -4.77 -15.83
CA PHE A 97 3.36 -6.13 -16.31
C PHE A 97 4.18 -6.23 -17.62
N THR A 98 5.13 -5.31 -17.87
CA THR A 98 6.02 -5.33 -19.04
C THR A 98 6.69 -6.68 -19.24
N ASN A 99 7.07 -7.33 -18.12
CA ASN A 99 7.64 -8.69 -18.15
C ASN A 99 6.64 -9.76 -18.64
N LEU A 100 5.33 -9.60 -18.45
CA LEU A 100 4.35 -10.53 -19.03
C LEU A 100 4.21 -10.36 -20.54
N LYS A 101 4.35 -9.13 -21.05
CA LYS A 101 4.34 -8.90 -22.51
C LYS A 101 5.54 -9.55 -23.18
N SER A 102 6.74 -9.42 -22.60
CA SER A 102 7.94 -10.06 -23.14
C SER A 102 7.83 -11.59 -23.10
N ILE A 103 7.34 -12.16 -22.00
CA ILE A 103 7.05 -13.61 -21.88
C ILE A 103 6.06 -14.07 -22.97
N ARG A 104 4.96 -13.34 -23.18
CA ARG A 104 3.97 -13.68 -24.22
C ARG A 104 4.53 -13.63 -25.64
N SER A 105 5.52 -12.78 -25.90
CA SER A 105 6.16 -12.67 -27.21
C SER A 105 7.36 -13.62 -27.40
N ASN A 106 7.77 -14.34 -26.37
CA ASN A 106 8.97 -15.18 -26.40
C ASN A 106 8.70 -16.52 -27.08
N LYS A 107 9.18 -16.65 -28.33
CA LYS A 107 9.03 -17.86 -29.15
C LYS A 107 9.71 -19.12 -28.60
N ASN A 108 10.62 -18.98 -27.63
CA ASN A 108 11.30 -20.12 -27.00
C ASN A 108 10.45 -20.77 -25.90
N ILE A 109 9.32 -20.15 -25.52
CA ILE A 109 8.39 -20.71 -24.55
C ILE A 109 7.32 -21.50 -25.30
N ASP A 110 7.09 -22.73 -24.86
CA ASP A 110 5.97 -23.53 -25.35
C ASP A 110 4.66 -23.01 -24.75
N HIS A 111 3.97 -22.17 -25.52
CA HIS A 111 2.69 -21.58 -25.13
C HIS A 111 1.52 -22.58 -25.09
N SER A 112 1.70 -23.82 -25.53
CA SER A 112 0.67 -24.87 -25.39
C SER A 112 0.56 -25.39 -23.95
N LYS A 113 1.61 -25.22 -23.14
CA LYS A 113 1.61 -25.61 -21.73
C LYS A 113 0.85 -24.60 -20.86
N PRO A 114 0.11 -25.06 -19.83
CA PRO A 114 -0.49 -24.17 -18.84
C PRO A 114 0.59 -23.37 -18.09
N TYR A 115 0.17 -22.20 -17.57
CA TYR A 115 1.02 -21.30 -16.81
C TYR A 115 0.69 -21.39 -15.32
N PHE A 116 1.73 -21.55 -14.51
CA PHE A 116 1.69 -21.32 -13.07
C PHE A 116 2.31 -19.95 -12.79
N VAL A 117 1.51 -19.02 -12.27
CA VAL A 117 1.95 -17.64 -12.00
C VAL A 117 1.94 -17.39 -10.51
N ASN A 118 3.12 -17.16 -9.93
CA ASN A 118 3.30 -16.77 -8.54
C ASN A 118 3.60 -15.27 -8.44
N CYS A 119 2.92 -14.55 -7.54
CA CYS A 119 3.21 -13.16 -7.23
C CYS A 119 3.87 -13.08 -5.85
N TRP A 120 5.09 -12.58 -5.79
CA TRP A 120 5.88 -12.50 -4.56
C TRP A 120 6.62 -11.16 -4.48
N PHE A 121 7.16 -10.83 -3.31
CA PHE A 121 8.03 -9.68 -3.10
C PHE A 121 8.96 -9.93 -1.92
N ILE A 122 10.06 -9.18 -1.84
CA ILE A 122 11.21 -9.44 -0.96
C ILE A 122 10.84 -9.42 0.52
N ASN A 123 9.92 -8.54 0.91
CA ASN A 123 9.44 -8.42 2.30
C ASN A 123 8.22 -9.31 2.61
N CYS A 124 7.89 -10.25 1.72
CA CYS A 124 6.85 -11.25 1.98
C CYS A 124 7.47 -12.50 2.62
N SER A 125 7.57 -12.51 3.96
CA SER A 125 8.11 -13.66 4.70
C SER A 125 7.49 -15.02 4.32
N PRO A 126 6.15 -15.18 4.22
CA PRO A 126 5.58 -16.46 3.79
C PRO A 126 5.94 -16.81 2.34
N CYS A 127 5.90 -15.84 1.41
CA CYS A 127 6.26 -16.09 0.02
C CYS A 127 7.71 -16.57 -0.13
N VAL A 128 8.65 -15.97 0.61
CA VAL A 128 10.07 -16.38 0.59
C VAL A 128 10.25 -17.77 1.19
N ALA A 129 9.49 -18.10 2.24
CA ALA A 129 9.52 -19.43 2.84
C ALA A 129 8.96 -20.53 1.92
N GLU A 130 8.07 -20.18 0.97
CA GLU A 130 7.47 -21.11 -0.01
C GLU A 130 8.38 -21.39 -1.21
N ILE A 131 9.36 -20.52 -1.52
CA ILE A 131 10.26 -20.66 -2.67
C ILE A 131 10.87 -22.07 -2.79
N PRO A 132 11.45 -22.68 -1.72
CA PRO A 132 12.06 -24.00 -1.81
C PRO A 132 11.10 -25.10 -2.28
N ASP A 133 9.83 -25.04 -1.89
CA ASP A 133 8.83 -26.03 -2.30
C ASP A 133 8.32 -25.75 -3.71
N LEU A 134 8.21 -24.48 -4.10
CA LEU A 134 7.92 -24.10 -5.48
C LEU A 134 9.01 -24.55 -6.46
N ASN A 135 10.27 -24.54 -6.05
CA ASN A 135 11.39 -25.01 -6.88
C ASN A 135 11.31 -26.53 -7.09
N LYS A 136 10.93 -27.31 -6.07
CA LYS A 136 10.67 -28.75 -6.22
C LYS A 136 9.53 -29.02 -7.21
N LEU A 137 8.43 -28.25 -7.12
CA LEU A 137 7.32 -28.34 -8.07
C LEU A 137 7.76 -27.96 -9.48
N GLN A 138 8.60 -26.94 -9.62
CA GLN A 138 9.14 -26.54 -10.90
C GLN A 138 10.02 -27.65 -11.49
N GLU A 139 10.89 -28.29 -10.71
CA GLU A 139 11.70 -29.42 -11.16
C GLU A 139 10.86 -30.59 -11.67
N GLU A 140 9.78 -30.94 -10.95
CA GLU A 140 8.88 -32.04 -11.30
C GLU A 140 8.05 -31.73 -12.55
N TYR A 141 7.58 -30.49 -12.70
CA TYR A 141 6.61 -30.11 -13.72
C TYR A 141 7.16 -29.22 -14.84
N LYS A 142 8.46 -28.89 -14.89
CA LYS A 142 9.08 -28.02 -15.93
C LYS A 142 8.78 -28.45 -17.37
N ASN A 143 8.57 -29.74 -17.59
CA ASN A 143 8.25 -30.27 -18.92
C ASN A 143 6.76 -30.12 -19.28
N LYS A 144 5.89 -29.90 -18.29
CA LYS A 144 4.42 -29.86 -18.44
C LYS A 144 3.82 -28.47 -18.19
N ILE A 145 4.48 -27.61 -17.42
CA ILE A 145 3.96 -26.32 -16.94
C ILE A 145 5.03 -25.23 -17.12
N ASN A 146 4.61 -24.05 -17.56
CA ASN A 146 5.44 -22.85 -17.56
C ASN A 146 5.33 -22.14 -16.20
N PHE A 147 6.43 -22.02 -15.46
CA PHE A 147 6.48 -21.31 -14.18
C PHE A 147 6.90 -19.85 -14.37
N ILE A 148 6.11 -18.92 -13.81
CA ILE A 148 6.38 -17.48 -13.85
C ILE A 148 6.30 -16.92 -12.44
N ALA A 149 7.36 -16.27 -11.98
CA ALA A 149 7.37 -15.52 -10.74
C ALA A 149 7.39 -14.01 -11.03
N ILE A 150 6.40 -13.28 -10.50
CA ILE A 150 6.23 -11.84 -10.69
C ILE A 150 6.52 -11.13 -9.37
N THR A 151 7.32 -10.06 -9.45
CA THR A 151 7.57 -9.12 -8.34
C THR A 151 7.59 -7.70 -8.86
N PHE A 152 7.32 -6.73 -7.98
CA PHE A 152 7.49 -5.30 -8.24
C PHE A 152 8.84 -4.77 -7.71
N ASP A 153 9.64 -5.63 -7.08
CA ASP A 153 10.96 -5.27 -6.57
C ASP A 153 11.99 -5.15 -7.69
N ASN A 154 13.01 -4.33 -7.45
CA ASN A 154 14.12 -4.15 -8.38
C ASN A 154 14.94 -5.44 -8.52
N GLU A 155 15.66 -5.59 -9.64
CA GLU A 155 16.41 -6.81 -9.96
C GLU A 155 17.51 -7.15 -8.93
N GLN A 156 18.25 -6.15 -8.45
CA GLN A 156 19.38 -6.33 -7.52
C GLN A 156 18.98 -7.09 -6.23
N PRO A 157 18.01 -6.62 -5.44
CA PRO A 157 17.65 -7.31 -4.20
C PRO A 157 16.97 -8.67 -4.47
N CYS A 158 16.34 -8.86 -5.64
CA CYS A 158 15.84 -10.18 -6.05
C CYS A 158 16.98 -11.20 -6.26
N LYS A 159 18.10 -10.79 -6.87
CA LYS A 159 19.27 -11.67 -7.09
C LYS A 159 19.87 -12.16 -5.77
N GLU A 160 19.82 -11.36 -4.71
CA GLU A 160 20.35 -11.76 -3.40
C GLU A 160 19.52 -12.88 -2.75
N ILE A 161 18.20 -12.88 -2.97
CA ILE A 161 17.30 -13.93 -2.48
C ILE A 161 17.42 -15.20 -3.32
N PHE A 162 17.42 -15.05 -4.66
CA PHE A 162 17.52 -16.20 -5.56
C PHE A 162 18.92 -16.81 -5.65
N GLY A 163 19.98 -16.02 -5.40
CA GLY A 163 21.34 -16.54 -5.28
C GLY A 163 21.54 -17.47 -4.07
N LYS A 164 20.61 -17.45 -3.10
CA LYS A 164 20.60 -18.34 -1.94
C LYS A 164 19.62 -19.51 -2.07
N ASN A 165 18.55 -19.38 -2.88
CA ASN A 165 17.43 -20.32 -2.94
C ASN A 165 16.93 -20.50 -4.40
N SER A 166 17.80 -21.02 -5.27
CA SER A 166 17.65 -21.16 -6.73
C SER A 166 16.23 -21.44 -7.23
N VAL A 167 15.68 -20.61 -8.11
CA VAL A 167 14.45 -20.91 -8.91
C VAL A 167 14.80 -21.75 -10.13
#